data_AF-A0A395M1V0-F1
#
_entry.id   AF-A0A395M1V0-F1
#
_cell.length_a   1.000
_cell.length_b   1.000
_cell.length_c   1.000
_cell.angle_alpha   90.00
_cell.angle_beta   90.00
_cell.angle_gamma   90.00
#
_symmetry.space_group_name_H-M   'P 1'
#
loop_
_entity.id
_entity.type
_entity.pdbx_description
1 polymer ?
#
loop_
_entity_poly.entity_id
_entity_poly.type
_entity_poly.pdbx_seq_one_letter_code
_entity_poly.pdbx_strand_id
1 'polypeptide(L)'
;MVFPPKGIAITESFTLYFPTVEEIFLPKARKHNIVAEKMIQTLTRDTVEAIATPVVDDKIEFVIDSTDATRLHYPNNNKAVLYPLFELLDSVKHHGGLIRILHYGDSQIEEDRMTGVIRARLQQEFGGSGPGLMCPVPVAVPMSMQHWWSDNFERYVVFGNYWDQADHNRYGVMCAFSKYEGNSASLSFKEGRLSFEVSRRVERVKILYGYGESLAEVTLIADGVPQGMRLLRAGPGLHSVTWTLDSSAKELKLQFSGKSPEIYAVALDAKTGVCVDNIPIRGSSGLDFTKVDSALLAECIRELNVRAVILQFGGNVVPVIRSQKDLDWYRQTFAKQLSIFKVLGFISL
;
A
#
# COMPACT_ATOMS: atom_id res chain seq x y z
N MET A 1 -32.89 33.34 7.09
CA MET A 1 -33.34 33.05 5.72
C MET A 1 -33.82 31.60 5.74
N VAL A 2 -35.14 31.35 5.62
CA VAL A 2 -35.72 29.99 5.69
C VAL A 2 -35.93 29.52 4.25
N PHE A 3 -35.15 28.54 3.81
CA PHE A 3 -35.30 27.98 2.46
C PHE A 3 -36.45 26.97 2.43
N PRO A 4 -37.34 27.00 1.42
CA PRO A 4 -38.52 26.15 1.38
C PRO A 4 -38.15 24.68 1.14
N PRO A 5 -38.74 23.73 1.90
CA PRO A 5 -38.37 22.31 1.85
C PRO A 5 -38.71 21.62 0.52
N LYS A 6 -39.54 22.23 -0.33
CA LYS A 6 -39.86 21.73 -1.67
C LYS A 6 -38.88 22.21 -2.75
N GLY A 7 -37.82 22.91 -2.37
CA GLY A 7 -36.91 23.58 -3.29
C GLY A 7 -37.55 24.81 -3.93
N ILE A 8 -36.76 25.53 -4.73
CA ILE A 8 -37.22 26.68 -5.51
C ILE A 8 -37.21 26.25 -6.97
N ALA A 9 -38.39 26.18 -7.60
CA ALA A 9 -38.50 25.89 -9.02
C ALA A 9 -37.94 27.09 -9.81
N ILE A 10 -36.89 26.84 -10.59
CA ILE A 10 -36.25 27.85 -11.45
C ILE A 10 -36.84 27.76 -12.86
N THR A 11 -37.23 26.56 -13.30
CA THR A 11 -37.97 26.30 -14.55
C THR A 11 -38.94 25.13 -14.34
N GLU A 12 -39.80 24.84 -15.33
CA GLU A 12 -40.72 23.69 -15.28
C GLU A 12 -40.02 22.33 -15.13
N SER A 13 -38.73 22.23 -15.52
CA SER A 13 -37.94 20.99 -15.49
C SER A 13 -36.79 21.02 -14.47
N PHE A 14 -36.59 22.12 -13.75
CA PHE A 14 -35.46 22.26 -12.83
C PHE A 14 -35.84 22.99 -11.54
N THR A 15 -35.71 22.26 -10.43
CA THR A 15 -35.94 22.75 -9.07
C THR A 15 -34.63 22.70 -8.28
N LEU A 16 -34.24 23.84 -7.73
CA LEU A 16 -33.07 23.97 -6.89
C LEU A 16 -33.43 23.59 -5.45
N TYR A 17 -32.87 22.48 -4.96
CA TYR A 17 -33.05 22.02 -3.59
C TYR A 17 -31.93 22.53 -2.70
N PHE A 18 -32.30 22.99 -1.51
CA PHE A 18 -31.36 23.43 -0.49
C PHE A 18 -31.30 22.39 0.62
N PRO A 19 -30.09 21.99 1.07
CA PRO A 19 -29.94 21.09 2.19
C PRO A 19 -30.52 21.74 3.45
N THR A 20 -31.29 20.97 4.24
CA THR A 20 -31.82 21.47 5.51
C THR A 20 -30.74 21.45 6.59
N VAL A 21 -30.92 22.26 7.64
CA VAL A 21 -30.01 22.27 8.81
C VAL A 21 -29.90 20.87 9.43
N GLU A 22 -30.98 20.09 9.42
CA GLU A 22 -30.96 18.68 9.86
C GLU A 22 -30.12 17.78 8.95
N GLU A 23 -30.12 17.99 7.62
CA GLU A 23 -29.28 17.20 6.70
C GLU A 23 -27.79 17.51 6.80
N ILE A 24 -27.44 18.71 7.25
CA ILE A 24 -26.05 19.15 7.41
C ILE A 24 -25.49 18.77 8.80
N PHE A 25 -26.30 18.88 9.86
CA PHE A 25 -25.82 18.77 11.23
C PHE A 25 -26.27 17.52 11.99
N LEU A 26 -27.22 16.73 11.47
CA LEU A 26 -27.56 15.42 12.04
C LEU A 26 -27.05 14.30 11.12
N PRO A 27 -26.17 13.40 11.59
CA PRO A 27 -25.82 12.23 10.82
C PRO A 27 -27.10 11.40 10.58
N LYS A 28 -27.52 11.28 9.32
CA LYS A 28 -28.55 10.30 8.94
C LYS A 28 -28.09 8.95 9.48
N ALA A 29 -28.84 8.35 10.41
CA ALA A 29 -28.57 7.02 10.92
C ALA A 29 -28.42 6.07 9.72
N ARG A 30 -27.19 5.64 9.44
CA ARG A 30 -26.88 4.78 8.30
C ARG A 30 -27.61 3.46 8.52
N LYS A 31 -28.58 3.14 7.66
CA LYS A 31 -29.20 1.80 7.64
C LYS A 31 -28.18 0.80 7.08
N HIS A 32 -27.51 0.10 7.99
CA HIS A 32 -26.49 -0.92 7.75
C HIS A 32 -26.96 -2.08 6.87
N ASN A 33 -26.03 -2.73 6.13
CA ASN A 33 -26.37 -3.90 5.32
C ASN A 33 -26.29 -5.11 6.22
N ILE A 34 -27.33 -5.38 6.98
CA ILE A 34 -27.27 -6.41 8.01
C ILE A 34 -26.95 -7.79 7.40
N VAL A 35 -27.33 -8.05 6.15
CA VAL A 35 -27.03 -9.31 5.45
C VAL A 35 -25.54 -9.38 5.07
N ALA A 36 -25.01 -8.32 4.47
CA ALA A 36 -23.61 -8.31 4.05
C ALA A 36 -22.65 -8.23 5.25
N GLU A 37 -23.01 -7.49 6.29
CA GLU A 37 -22.28 -7.47 7.57
C GLU A 37 -22.31 -8.83 8.25
N LYS A 38 -23.43 -9.55 8.24
CA LYS A 38 -23.49 -10.92 8.76
C LYS A 38 -22.63 -11.88 7.93
N MET A 39 -22.57 -11.75 6.60
CA MET A 39 -21.67 -12.55 5.76
C MET A 39 -20.19 -12.26 6.08
N ILE A 40 -19.80 -10.99 6.17
CA ILE A 40 -18.44 -10.58 6.58
C ILE A 40 -18.15 -11.13 7.98
N GLN A 41 -19.07 -10.98 8.94
CA GLN A 41 -18.90 -11.46 10.31
C GLN A 41 -18.82 -12.99 10.42
N THR A 42 -19.49 -13.71 9.53
CA THR A 42 -19.44 -15.17 9.46
C THR A 42 -18.12 -15.63 8.84
N LEU A 43 -17.59 -14.90 7.86
CA LEU A 43 -16.26 -15.13 7.29
C LEU A 43 -15.13 -14.73 8.26
N THR A 44 -15.37 -13.78 9.18
CA THR A 44 -14.43 -13.42 10.26
C THR A 44 -14.48 -14.36 11.46
N ARG A 45 -15.23 -15.47 11.45
CA ARG A 45 -15.03 -16.56 12.43
C ARG A 45 -13.75 -17.34 12.06
N ASP A 46 -12.67 -16.61 12.28
CA ASP A 46 -11.25 -16.89 12.42
C ASP A 46 -10.66 -18.21 11.93
N THR A 47 -10.01 -18.11 10.77
CA THR A 47 -8.70 -18.74 10.51
C THR A 47 -7.54 -17.83 10.96
N VAL A 48 -7.80 -16.58 11.39
CA VAL A 48 -6.77 -15.56 11.68
C VAL A 48 -6.26 -15.63 13.12
N GLU A 49 -7.09 -15.98 14.11
CA GLU A 49 -6.61 -16.30 15.48
C GLU A 49 -5.61 -17.48 15.50
N ALA A 50 -5.75 -18.44 14.57
CA ALA A 50 -4.78 -19.54 14.41
C ALA A 50 -3.43 -19.09 13.82
N ILE A 51 -3.36 -17.91 13.17
CA ILE A 51 -2.14 -17.34 12.57
C ILE A 51 -1.46 -16.36 13.54
N ALA A 52 -2.14 -15.94 14.61
CA ALA A 52 -1.62 -15.04 15.64
C ALA A 52 -0.69 -15.75 16.66
N THR A 53 -0.67 -17.08 16.68
CA THR A 53 0.49 -17.81 17.22
C THR A 53 1.61 -17.67 16.20
N PRO A 54 2.84 -17.30 16.59
CA PRO A 54 3.93 -17.22 15.64
C PRO A 54 3.99 -18.57 14.93
N VAL A 55 3.86 -18.57 13.61
CA VAL A 55 3.99 -19.76 12.78
C VAL A 55 5.45 -20.18 12.88
N VAL A 56 5.76 -20.87 13.97
CA VAL A 56 7.04 -21.52 14.27
C VAL A 56 7.05 -22.93 13.66
N ASP A 57 5.91 -23.40 13.15
CA ASP A 57 5.79 -24.72 12.57
C ASP A 57 5.56 -24.64 11.06
N ASP A 58 6.54 -25.11 10.28
CA ASP A 58 6.50 -25.26 8.83
C ASP A 58 5.43 -26.28 8.35
N LYS A 59 4.64 -26.86 9.27
CA LYS A 59 3.71 -27.97 9.03
C LYS A 59 2.22 -27.61 9.07
N ILE A 60 1.84 -26.37 8.78
CA ILE A 60 0.42 -26.09 8.51
C ILE A 60 0.07 -26.66 7.13
N GLU A 61 -0.56 -27.84 7.10
CA GLU A 61 -1.22 -28.35 5.90
C GLU A 61 -2.47 -27.52 5.62
N PHE A 62 -2.41 -26.68 4.59
CA PHE A 62 -3.61 -25.98 4.10
C PHE A 62 -4.45 -26.95 3.30
N VAL A 63 -5.60 -27.35 3.85
CA VAL A 63 -6.62 -28.07 3.10
C VAL A 63 -7.29 -27.07 2.16
N ILE A 64 -6.96 -27.14 0.86
CA ILE A 64 -7.63 -26.33 -0.15
C ILE A 64 -9.00 -26.97 -0.43
N ASP A 65 -10.04 -26.46 0.24
CA ASP A 65 -11.40 -26.80 -0.12
C ASP A 65 -11.78 -26.13 -1.44
N SER A 66 -11.80 -26.93 -2.52
CA SER A 66 -12.18 -26.46 -3.86
C SER A 66 -13.63 -26.00 -3.97
N THR A 67 -14.47 -26.28 -2.97
CA THR A 67 -15.87 -25.88 -2.88
C THR A 67 -16.08 -24.62 -2.04
N ASP A 68 -15.04 -24.11 -1.38
CA ASP A 68 -15.10 -22.92 -0.54
C ASP A 68 -15.44 -21.68 -1.37
N ALA A 69 -16.35 -20.85 -0.84
CA ALA A 69 -16.73 -19.58 -1.45
C ALA A 69 -15.58 -18.55 -1.48
N THR A 70 -14.51 -18.78 -0.71
CA THR A 70 -13.29 -17.97 -0.64
C THR A 70 -12.18 -18.44 -1.59
N ARG A 71 -12.43 -19.49 -2.40
CA ARG A 71 -11.46 -19.97 -3.39
C ARG A 71 -11.05 -18.87 -4.37
N LEU A 72 -9.84 -18.97 -4.91
CA LEU A 72 -9.43 -18.12 -6.02
C LEU A 72 -10.30 -18.42 -7.25
N HIS A 73 -10.90 -17.36 -7.81
CA HIS A 73 -11.59 -17.40 -9.09
C HIS A 73 -10.63 -16.94 -10.18
N TYR A 74 -10.52 -17.74 -11.24
CA TYR A 74 -9.65 -17.44 -12.39
C TYR A 74 -10.49 -17.09 -13.62
N PRO A 75 -9.98 -16.24 -14.54
CA PRO A 75 -10.59 -16.03 -15.85
C PRO A 75 -10.82 -17.37 -16.54
N ASN A 76 -12.05 -17.63 -16.96
CA ASN A 76 -12.43 -18.88 -17.61
C ASN A 76 -12.04 -20.14 -16.81
N ASN A 77 -11.91 -20.02 -15.49
CA ASN A 77 -11.42 -21.07 -14.59
C ASN A 77 -10.02 -21.61 -14.95
N ASN A 78 -9.19 -20.82 -15.66
CA ASN A 78 -7.88 -21.23 -16.13
C ASN A 78 -6.76 -20.74 -15.21
N LYS A 79 -6.17 -21.66 -14.44
CA LYS A 79 -5.03 -21.37 -13.54
C LYS A 79 -3.75 -20.94 -14.27
N ALA A 80 -3.60 -21.27 -15.56
CA ALA A 80 -2.42 -20.93 -16.34
C ALA A 80 -2.20 -19.41 -16.46
N VAL A 81 -3.20 -18.60 -16.15
CA VAL A 81 -3.07 -17.14 -16.07
C VAL A 81 -1.99 -16.69 -15.07
N LEU A 82 -1.69 -17.50 -14.05
CA LEU A 82 -0.63 -17.22 -13.08
C LEU A 82 0.74 -17.79 -13.47
N TYR A 83 0.82 -18.65 -14.48
CA TYR A 83 2.09 -19.31 -14.85
C TYR A 83 3.19 -18.30 -15.19
N PRO A 84 2.95 -17.21 -15.94
CA PRO A 84 3.99 -16.22 -16.21
C PRO A 84 4.59 -15.59 -14.94
N LEU A 85 3.78 -15.38 -13.89
CA LEU A 85 4.27 -14.86 -12.62
C LEU A 85 5.15 -15.89 -11.91
N PHE A 86 4.72 -17.16 -11.88
CA PHE A 86 5.50 -18.22 -11.25
C PHE A 86 6.79 -18.54 -12.01
N GLU A 87 6.78 -18.48 -13.34
CA GLU A 87 7.98 -18.59 -14.18
C GLU A 87 8.97 -17.44 -13.87
N LEU A 88 8.49 -16.21 -13.70
CA LEU A 88 9.33 -15.08 -13.29
C LEU A 88 9.92 -15.28 -11.89
N LEU A 89 9.11 -15.75 -10.93
CA LEU A 89 9.56 -16.04 -9.56
C LEU A 89 10.63 -17.14 -9.56
N ASP A 90 10.41 -18.22 -10.30
CA ASP A 90 11.37 -19.31 -10.44
C ASP A 90 12.66 -18.88 -11.16
N SER A 91 12.53 -18.06 -12.21
CA SER A 91 13.68 -17.46 -12.88
C SER A 91 14.52 -16.62 -11.93
N VAL A 92 13.91 -15.81 -11.06
CA VAL A 92 14.65 -14.97 -10.12
C VAL A 92 15.35 -15.81 -9.06
N LYS A 93 14.73 -16.90 -8.61
CA LYS A 93 15.34 -17.89 -7.70
C LYS A 93 16.64 -18.48 -8.27
N HIS A 94 16.65 -18.83 -9.57
CA HIS A 94 17.77 -19.51 -10.22
C HIS A 94 18.81 -18.59 -10.85
N HIS A 95 18.40 -17.41 -11.34
CA HIS A 95 19.26 -16.51 -12.12
C HIS A 95 19.52 -15.16 -11.43
N GLY A 96 18.95 -14.94 -10.25
CA GLY A 96 19.05 -13.68 -9.51
C GLY A 96 18.19 -12.57 -10.12
N GLY A 97 18.44 -11.34 -9.67
CA GLY A 97 17.56 -10.20 -9.91
C GLY A 97 16.59 -9.98 -8.76
N LEU A 98 15.89 -8.83 -8.77
CA LEU A 98 14.94 -8.46 -7.72
C LEU A 98 13.64 -8.01 -8.38
N ILE A 99 12.54 -8.70 -8.09
CA ILE A 99 11.20 -8.33 -8.59
C ILE A 99 10.28 -7.99 -7.43
N ARG A 100 9.24 -7.21 -7.71
CA ARG A 100 8.35 -6.70 -6.67
C ARG A 100 6.88 -7.00 -6.95
N ILE A 101 6.16 -7.31 -5.88
CA ILE A 101 4.72 -7.47 -5.84
C ILE A 101 4.15 -6.40 -4.90
N LEU A 102 3.23 -5.58 -5.40
CA LEU A 102 2.56 -4.56 -4.60
C LEU A 102 1.25 -5.13 -4.07
N HIS A 103 1.01 -5.12 -2.77
CA HIS A 103 -0.27 -5.49 -2.18
C HIS A 103 -0.97 -4.24 -1.64
N TYR A 104 -1.89 -3.70 -2.43
CA TYR A 104 -2.77 -2.62 -2.00
C TYR A 104 -4.04 -3.19 -1.40
N GLY A 105 -4.50 -2.59 -0.31
CA GLY A 105 -5.76 -3.01 0.28
C GLY A 105 -6.31 -2.01 1.27
N ASP A 106 -7.46 -2.33 1.85
CA ASP A 106 -8.08 -1.51 2.88
C ASP A 106 -7.46 -1.77 4.27
N SER A 107 -8.18 -1.42 5.34
CA SER A 107 -7.67 -1.56 6.70
C SER A 107 -7.39 -3.02 7.10
N GLN A 108 -7.89 -4.02 6.37
CA GLN A 108 -7.67 -5.42 6.71
C GLN A 108 -6.21 -5.86 6.56
N ILE A 109 -5.45 -5.22 5.65
CA ILE A 109 -4.02 -5.52 5.47
C ILE A 109 -3.11 -4.64 6.35
N GLU A 110 -3.67 -3.76 7.19
CA GLU A 110 -2.89 -2.98 8.15
C GLU A 110 -2.10 -3.90 9.10
N GLU A 111 -1.04 -3.33 9.68
CA GLU A 111 -0.09 -4.03 10.55
C GLU A 111 0.60 -5.23 9.91
N ASP A 112 0.43 -5.46 8.61
CA ASP A 112 1.14 -6.49 7.84
C ASP A 112 0.71 -7.93 8.13
N ARG A 113 -0.51 -8.14 8.66
CA ARG A 113 -1.00 -9.47 9.09
C ARG A 113 -1.17 -10.45 7.93
N MET A 114 -1.82 -10.04 6.83
CA MET A 114 -2.01 -10.90 5.66
C MET A 114 -0.82 -10.83 4.71
N THR A 115 -0.36 -9.62 4.39
CA THR A 115 0.77 -9.43 3.48
C THR A 115 2.05 -10.05 4.02
N GLY A 116 2.29 -10.01 5.32
CA GLY A 116 3.44 -10.67 5.95
C GLY A 116 3.45 -12.18 5.72
N VAL A 117 2.29 -12.85 5.77
CA VAL A 117 2.17 -14.30 5.50
C VAL A 117 2.48 -14.59 4.02
N ILE A 118 1.85 -13.85 3.10
CA ILE A 118 2.07 -14.00 1.65
C ILE A 118 3.55 -13.76 1.32
N ARG A 119 4.12 -12.67 1.86
CA ARG A 119 5.53 -12.31 1.70
C ARG A 119 6.43 -13.43 2.15
N ALA A 120 6.26 -13.92 3.38
CA ALA A 120 7.11 -14.94 3.96
C ALA A 120 7.11 -16.22 3.11
N ARG A 121 5.94 -16.68 2.68
CA ARG A 121 5.80 -17.88 1.83
C ARG A 121 6.50 -17.71 0.48
N LEU A 122 6.30 -16.57 -0.17
CA LEU A 122 6.94 -16.29 -1.46
C LEU A 122 8.47 -16.14 -1.31
N GLN A 123 8.94 -15.49 -0.26
CA GLN A 123 10.38 -15.33 0.02
C GLN A 123 11.05 -16.66 0.39
N GLN A 124 10.36 -17.53 1.16
CA GLN A 124 10.85 -18.87 1.48
C GLN A 124 10.96 -19.75 0.24
N GLU A 125 9.97 -19.71 -0.64
CA GLU A 125 9.95 -20.55 -1.83
C GLU A 125 10.88 -20.03 -2.94
N PHE A 126 10.85 -18.73 -3.23
CA PHE A 126 11.51 -18.14 -4.40
C PHE A 126 12.74 -17.28 -4.08
N GLY A 127 13.11 -17.22 -2.80
CA GLY A 127 14.20 -16.36 -2.33
C GLY A 127 13.80 -14.88 -2.22
N GLY A 128 14.62 -14.12 -1.52
CA GLY A 128 14.31 -12.73 -1.15
C GLY A 128 14.11 -12.59 0.34
N SER A 129 14.07 -11.35 0.80
CA SER A 129 14.00 -11.03 2.22
C SER A 129 13.57 -9.58 2.42
N GLY A 130 13.36 -9.24 3.69
CA GLY A 130 13.03 -7.88 4.11
C GLY A 130 11.53 -7.61 4.06
N PRO A 131 11.10 -6.52 4.71
CA PRO A 131 9.69 -6.22 4.87
C PRO A 131 9.09 -5.43 3.68
N GLY A 132 9.92 -5.02 2.71
CA GLY A 132 9.49 -4.30 1.52
C GLY A 132 9.45 -2.78 1.72
N LEU A 133 8.51 -2.12 1.04
CA LEU A 133 8.32 -0.68 1.07
C LEU A 133 7.76 -0.20 2.42
N MET A 134 8.44 0.79 2.99
CA MET A 134 8.02 1.53 4.16
C MET A 134 7.70 2.96 3.78
N CYS A 135 6.51 3.43 4.18
CA CYS A 135 6.23 4.87 4.18
C CYS A 135 7.02 5.52 5.32
N PRO A 136 7.69 6.67 5.13
CA PRO A 136 8.44 7.34 6.21
C PRO A 136 7.56 7.64 7.43
N VAL A 137 6.30 7.99 7.21
CA VAL A 137 5.31 8.13 8.29
C VAL A 137 4.11 7.22 7.98
N PRO A 138 4.07 5.98 8.51
CA PRO A 138 3.01 5.03 8.22
C PRO A 138 1.70 5.34 8.99
N VAL A 139 0.56 4.78 8.55
CA VAL A 139 -0.72 4.90 9.31
C VAL A 139 -0.65 4.04 10.58
N ALA A 140 -0.11 2.85 10.41
CA ALA A 140 0.09 1.85 11.44
C ALA A 140 1.49 1.26 11.21
N VAL A 141 2.26 1.13 12.29
CA VAL A 141 3.59 0.51 12.22
C VAL A 141 3.39 -0.98 11.92
N PRO A 142 4.03 -1.53 10.87
CA PRO A 142 3.87 -2.94 10.52
C PRO A 142 4.54 -3.85 11.56
N MET A 143 3.99 -5.04 11.78
CA MET A 143 4.60 -6.03 12.69
C MET A 143 5.98 -6.50 12.20
N SER A 144 6.27 -6.36 10.91
CA SER A 144 7.54 -6.72 10.27
C SER A 144 8.72 -5.85 10.64
N MET A 145 8.48 -4.57 10.91
CA MET A 145 9.53 -3.61 11.18
C MET A 145 9.01 -2.48 12.06
N GLN A 146 9.65 -2.31 13.22
CA GLN A 146 9.44 -1.13 14.04
C GLN A 146 10.05 0.08 13.36
N HIS A 147 9.41 1.22 13.56
CA HIS A 147 9.72 2.43 12.81
C HIS A 147 9.58 3.66 13.72
N TRP A 148 10.56 4.57 13.66
CA TRP A 148 10.54 5.87 14.32
C TRP A 148 11.02 6.95 13.36
N TRP A 149 10.46 8.14 13.51
CA TRP A 149 10.82 9.33 12.73
C TRP A 149 10.95 10.53 13.66
N SER A 150 11.69 11.56 13.24
CA SER A 150 11.74 12.83 13.96
C SER A 150 10.42 13.60 13.84
N ASP A 151 10.09 14.39 14.87
CA ASP A 151 8.79 15.07 15.00
C ASP A 151 8.46 16.08 13.89
N ASN A 152 9.47 16.47 13.10
CA ASN A 152 9.33 17.39 11.97
C ASN A 152 8.91 16.72 10.66
N PHE A 153 8.62 15.42 10.65
CA PHE A 153 8.05 14.75 9.49
C PHE A 153 6.53 14.97 9.39
N GLU A 154 6.09 15.31 8.19
CA GLU A 154 4.70 15.40 7.79
C GLU A 154 4.39 14.37 6.71
N ARG A 155 3.13 13.95 6.67
CA ARG A 155 2.64 12.94 5.76
C ARG A 155 1.48 13.47 4.94
N TYR A 156 1.48 13.13 3.66
CA TYR A 156 0.43 13.46 2.72
C TYR A 156 -0.10 12.18 2.08
N VAL A 157 -1.42 12.03 1.98
CA VAL A 157 -2.12 10.84 1.49
C VAL A 157 -3.22 11.21 0.52
N VAL A 158 -3.48 10.34 -0.47
CA VAL A 158 -4.58 10.56 -1.44
C VAL A 158 -5.98 10.22 -0.88
N PHE A 159 -6.02 9.64 0.31
CA PHE A 159 -7.20 9.09 0.97
C PHE A 159 -7.39 9.72 2.36
N GLY A 160 -8.52 9.45 3.00
CA GLY A 160 -8.81 10.02 4.32
C GLY A 160 -9.24 11.49 4.24
N ASN A 161 -8.81 12.29 5.21
CA ASN A 161 -9.28 13.66 5.36
C ASN A 161 -8.60 14.61 4.37
N TYR A 162 -9.29 15.70 4.03
CA TYR A 162 -8.78 16.68 3.07
C TYR A 162 -7.56 17.46 3.59
N TRP A 163 -7.39 17.58 4.91
CA TRP A 163 -6.24 18.26 5.51
C TRP A 163 -4.95 17.42 5.48
N ASP A 164 -5.06 16.12 5.22
CA ASP A 164 -3.92 15.21 5.02
C ASP A 164 -3.55 15.10 3.52
N GLN A 165 -4.21 15.86 2.64
CA GLN A 165 -3.96 15.87 1.19
C GLN A 165 -3.01 17.00 0.82
N ALA A 166 -2.14 16.73 -0.14
CA ALA A 166 -1.33 17.75 -0.80
C ALA A 166 -2.19 18.56 -1.77
N ASP A 167 -1.69 19.74 -2.15
CA ASP A 167 -2.26 20.58 -3.22
C ASP A 167 -2.08 19.99 -4.63
N HIS A 168 -1.36 18.86 -4.74
CA HIS A 168 -1.11 18.11 -5.96
C HIS A 168 -1.44 16.62 -5.79
N ASN A 169 -1.40 15.88 -6.91
CA ASN A 169 -1.74 14.46 -6.99
C ASN A 169 -0.53 13.49 -6.96
N ARG A 170 0.68 14.01 -6.76
CA ARG A 170 1.94 13.24 -6.77
C ARG A 170 2.13 12.36 -5.52
N TYR A 171 1.26 11.38 -5.32
CA TYR A 171 1.30 10.50 -4.16
C TYR A 171 2.18 9.25 -4.34
N GLY A 172 2.71 9.03 -5.54
CA GLY A 172 3.63 7.92 -5.83
C GLY A 172 3.05 6.52 -5.56
N VAL A 173 3.94 5.53 -5.44
CA VAL A 173 3.57 4.11 -5.29
C VAL A 173 2.84 3.80 -3.99
N MET A 174 3.11 4.52 -2.90
CA MET A 174 2.47 4.25 -1.60
C MET A 174 1.08 4.90 -1.48
N CYS A 175 0.62 5.60 -2.54
CA CYS A 175 -0.54 6.49 -2.46
C CYS A 175 -0.39 7.52 -1.31
N ALA A 176 0.87 7.84 -0.98
CA ALA A 176 1.31 8.68 0.10
C ALA A 176 2.76 9.11 -0.13
N PHE A 177 3.12 10.27 0.42
CA PHE A 177 4.52 10.67 0.58
C PHE A 177 4.71 11.35 1.94
N SER A 178 5.97 11.54 2.32
CA SER A 178 6.33 12.31 3.50
C SER A 178 7.38 13.37 3.15
N LYS A 179 7.35 14.47 3.87
CA LYS A 179 8.37 15.53 3.83
C LYS A 179 8.74 15.87 5.26
N TYR A 180 9.90 16.47 5.48
CA TYR A 180 10.27 17.00 6.78
C TYR A 180 10.53 18.49 6.71
N GLU A 181 10.17 19.20 7.76
CA GLU A 181 10.42 20.64 7.88
C GLU A 181 11.83 20.93 8.42
N GLY A 182 12.40 22.08 8.06
CA GLY A 182 13.75 22.45 8.45
C GLY A 182 14.85 21.85 7.55
N ASN A 183 16.04 21.61 8.13
CA ASN A 183 17.25 21.20 7.39
C ASN A 183 17.87 19.90 7.90
N SER A 184 17.21 19.19 8.81
CA SER A 184 17.66 17.90 9.29
C SER A 184 16.48 17.06 9.75
N ALA A 185 16.56 15.75 9.56
CA ALA A 185 15.57 14.81 10.04
C ALA A 185 16.20 13.43 10.22
N SER A 186 15.50 12.53 10.92
CA SER A 186 15.96 11.15 11.05
C SER A 186 14.81 10.17 10.91
N LEU A 187 15.11 9.03 10.29
CA LEU A 187 14.20 7.90 10.13
C LEU A 187 14.91 6.63 10.58
N SER A 188 14.31 5.85 11.46
CA SER A 188 14.96 4.65 12.03
C SER A 188 14.07 3.44 11.95
N PHE A 189 14.61 2.31 11.54
CA PHE A 189 13.93 1.03 11.42
C PHE A 189 14.62 -0.01 12.27
N LYS A 190 13.84 -0.91 12.87
CA LYS A 190 14.37 -2.05 13.63
C LYS A 190 13.54 -3.29 13.42
N GLU A 191 14.18 -4.45 13.42
CA GLU A 191 13.50 -5.74 13.29
C GLU A 191 12.27 -5.86 14.22
N GLY A 192 11.12 -6.18 13.64
CA GLY A 192 9.90 -6.44 14.40
C GLY A 192 9.92 -7.83 15.01
N ARG A 193 9.62 -7.97 16.31
CA ARG A 193 9.67 -9.27 17.02
C ARG A 193 8.58 -10.25 16.62
N LEU A 194 7.50 -9.78 15.99
CA LEU A 194 6.31 -10.57 15.65
C LEU A 194 6.28 -11.03 14.18
N SER A 195 7.35 -10.83 13.43
CA SER A 195 7.37 -11.11 12.00
C SER A 195 8.11 -12.39 11.62
N PHE A 196 7.90 -12.87 10.40
CA PHE A 196 8.67 -14.00 9.88
C PHE A 196 10.16 -13.65 9.77
N GLU A 197 11.04 -14.58 10.14
CA GLU A 197 12.49 -14.35 10.16
C GLU A 197 13.03 -13.85 8.81
N VAL A 198 12.56 -14.47 7.72
CA VAL A 198 12.94 -14.09 6.34
C VAL A 198 12.59 -12.63 6.03
N SER A 199 11.52 -12.10 6.60
CA SER A 199 11.08 -10.72 6.39
C SER A 199 11.81 -9.68 7.24
N ARG A 200 12.69 -10.10 8.16
CA ARG A 200 13.49 -9.18 9.01
C ARG A 200 14.85 -8.83 8.40
N ARG A 201 15.33 -9.63 7.47
CA ARG A 201 16.67 -9.49 6.89
C ARG A 201 16.67 -8.41 5.81
N VAL A 202 17.41 -7.34 6.03
CA VAL A 202 17.58 -6.26 5.07
C VAL A 202 19.02 -6.22 4.59
N GLU A 203 19.23 -6.35 3.29
CA GLU A 203 20.54 -6.33 2.64
C GLU A 203 20.67 -5.17 1.63
N ARG A 204 19.55 -4.53 1.31
CA ARG A 204 19.48 -3.41 0.38
C ARG A 204 18.49 -2.39 0.92
N VAL A 205 18.92 -1.13 0.92
CA VAL A 205 18.10 0.02 1.29
C VAL A 205 17.98 0.94 0.08
N LYS A 206 16.77 1.20 -0.40
CA LYS A 206 16.51 2.16 -1.48
C LYS A 206 15.55 3.24 -0.98
N ILE A 207 15.83 4.51 -1.26
CA ILE A 207 14.88 5.61 -1.04
C ILE A 207 14.34 6.05 -2.39
N LEU A 208 13.01 6.11 -2.51
CA LEU A 208 12.32 6.76 -3.63
C LEU A 208 11.92 8.15 -3.20
N TYR A 209 12.33 9.17 -3.95
CA TYR A 209 12.06 10.57 -3.64
C TYR A 209 11.90 11.39 -4.93
N GLY A 210 11.45 12.63 -4.81
CA GLY A 210 11.36 13.53 -5.95
C GLY A 210 11.05 14.96 -5.54
N TYR A 211 10.98 15.85 -6.53
CA TYR A 211 10.50 17.23 -6.37
C TYR A 211 11.23 17.99 -5.25
N GLY A 212 12.56 17.81 -5.14
CA GLY A 212 13.40 18.55 -4.21
C GLY A 212 13.64 19.98 -4.67
N GLU A 213 13.54 20.95 -3.76
CA GLU A 213 13.80 22.37 -4.05
C GLU A 213 15.30 22.69 -4.12
N SER A 214 16.11 21.95 -3.37
CA SER A 214 17.57 22.10 -3.32
C SER A 214 18.23 20.75 -3.07
N LEU A 215 19.57 20.73 -3.14
CA LEU A 215 20.33 19.54 -2.80
C LEU A 215 20.15 19.20 -1.31
N ALA A 216 19.95 17.92 -1.05
CA ALA A 216 19.96 17.36 0.30
C ALA A 216 20.87 16.15 0.35
N GLU A 217 21.18 15.69 1.55
CA GLU A 217 22.03 14.55 1.81
C GLU A 217 21.31 13.57 2.72
N VAL A 218 21.60 12.30 2.53
CA VAL A 218 21.15 11.25 3.44
C VAL A 218 22.30 10.30 3.73
N THR A 219 22.55 10.05 5.01
CA THR A 219 23.51 9.05 5.47
C THR A 219 22.77 7.87 6.04
N LEU A 220 23.12 6.67 5.58
CA LEU A 220 22.64 5.42 6.18
C LEU A 220 23.62 4.96 7.26
N ILE A 221 23.09 4.60 8.43
CA ILE A 221 23.80 3.90 9.49
C ILE A 221 23.09 2.57 9.67
N ALA A 222 23.84 1.46 9.60
CA ALA A 222 23.34 0.11 9.80
C ALA A 222 24.06 -0.50 11.01
N ASP A 223 23.30 -0.95 12.01
CA ASP A 223 23.81 -1.50 13.27
C ASP A 223 24.91 -0.64 13.93
N GLY A 224 24.72 0.68 13.89
CA GLY A 224 25.67 1.67 14.42
C GLY A 224 26.85 2.01 13.51
N VAL A 225 26.99 1.34 12.36
CA VAL A 225 28.09 1.55 11.40
C VAL A 225 27.60 2.38 10.20
N PRO A 226 28.22 3.55 9.90
CA PRO A 226 27.90 4.33 8.71
C PRO A 226 28.16 3.55 7.41
N GLN A 227 27.17 3.51 6.53
CA GLN A 227 27.21 2.85 5.21
C GLN A 227 27.49 3.85 4.07
N GLY A 228 27.80 5.11 4.43
CA GLY A 228 28.10 6.20 3.52
C GLY A 228 26.90 7.11 3.22
N MET A 229 27.22 8.28 2.66
CA MET A 229 26.28 9.32 2.30
C MET A 229 25.82 9.18 0.83
N ARG A 230 24.61 9.65 0.54
CA ARG A 230 24.07 9.85 -0.81
C ARG A 230 23.51 11.25 -0.95
N LEU A 231 23.76 11.86 -2.09
CA LEU A 231 23.18 13.14 -2.48
C LEU A 231 21.79 12.93 -3.06
N LEU A 232 20.82 13.68 -2.54
CA LEU A 232 19.47 13.81 -3.05
C LEU A 232 19.40 15.02 -3.98
N ARG A 233 19.09 14.78 -5.25
CA ARG A 233 19.08 15.82 -6.28
C ARG A 233 17.83 16.68 -6.19
N ALA A 234 17.98 17.97 -6.45
CA ALA A 234 16.86 18.88 -6.69
C ALA A 234 16.27 18.65 -8.09
N GLY A 235 15.01 19.02 -8.26
CA GLY A 235 14.31 19.00 -9.54
C GLY A 235 13.07 18.10 -9.58
N PRO A 236 12.33 18.14 -10.70
CA PRO A 236 11.09 17.41 -10.86
C PRO A 236 11.32 15.92 -11.15
N GLY A 237 10.27 15.13 -10.93
CA GLY A 237 10.23 13.71 -11.29
C GLY A 237 10.78 12.79 -10.20
N LEU A 238 10.74 11.48 -10.47
CA LEU A 238 11.21 10.47 -9.54
C LEU A 238 12.74 10.32 -9.60
N HIS A 239 13.33 10.22 -8.42
CA HIS A 239 14.73 9.86 -8.21
C HIS A 239 14.83 8.74 -7.18
N SER A 240 15.97 8.05 -7.18
CA SER A 240 16.27 7.06 -6.15
C SER A 240 17.74 7.09 -5.76
N VAL A 241 18.00 6.69 -4.52
CA VAL A 241 19.35 6.37 -4.03
C VAL A 241 19.33 5.00 -3.37
N THR A 242 20.46 4.29 -3.41
CA THR A 242 20.55 2.92 -2.90
C THR A 242 21.85 2.68 -2.15
N TRP A 243 21.75 1.87 -1.09
CA TRP A 243 22.85 1.19 -0.43
C TRP A 243 22.65 -0.32 -0.54
N THR A 244 23.77 -1.02 -0.75
CA THR A 244 23.85 -2.47 -0.65
C THR A 244 24.73 -2.77 0.55
N LEU A 245 24.22 -3.56 1.48
CA LEU A 245 24.89 -3.90 2.72
C LEU A 245 25.72 -5.18 2.52
N ASP A 246 26.84 -5.29 3.20
CA ASP A 246 27.67 -6.50 3.16
C ASP A 246 27.01 -7.67 3.90
N SER A 247 26.32 -7.36 4.99
CA SER A 247 25.54 -8.30 5.79
C SER A 247 24.15 -7.73 6.12
N SER A 248 23.20 -8.60 6.46
CA SER A 248 21.87 -8.16 6.86
C SER A 248 21.92 -7.31 8.14
N ALA A 249 21.25 -6.16 8.14
CA ALA A 249 21.19 -5.27 9.30
C ALA A 249 19.92 -5.48 10.15
N LYS A 250 20.04 -5.29 11.46
CA LYS A 250 18.91 -5.37 12.40
C LYS A 250 18.30 -4.01 12.73
N GLU A 251 19.13 -2.98 12.70
CA GLU A 251 18.77 -1.59 12.93
C GLU A 251 19.33 -0.71 11.81
N LEU A 252 18.47 0.14 11.27
CA LEU A 252 18.80 1.08 10.20
C LEU A 252 18.42 2.48 10.66
N LYS A 253 19.29 3.45 10.42
CA LYS A 253 19.01 4.87 10.66
C LYS A 253 19.43 5.68 9.45
N LEU A 254 18.48 6.40 8.88
CA LEU A 254 18.70 7.41 7.86
C LEU A 254 18.76 8.78 8.53
N GLN A 255 19.84 9.51 8.30
CA GLN A 255 20.02 10.88 8.77
C GLN A 255 20.03 11.81 7.56
N PHE A 256 19.07 12.72 7.52
CA PHE A 256 18.89 13.68 6.44
C PHE A 256 19.51 15.03 6.82
N SER A 257 20.11 15.70 5.84
CA SER A 257 20.60 17.08 5.94
C SER A 257 20.20 17.86 4.69
N GLY A 258 19.83 19.13 4.84
CA GLY A 258 19.28 19.96 3.77
C GLY A 258 17.74 19.86 3.67
N LYS A 259 17.17 20.61 2.72
CA LYS A 259 15.71 20.72 2.55
C LYS A 259 15.10 19.42 2.05
N SER A 260 13.92 19.08 2.57
CA SER A 260 13.28 17.80 2.28
C SER A 260 12.75 17.71 0.84
N PRO A 261 13.10 16.67 0.08
CA PRO A 261 12.31 16.28 -1.09
C PRO A 261 10.99 15.60 -0.64
N GLU A 262 10.09 15.35 -1.58
CA GLU A 262 8.99 14.39 -1.35
C GLU A 262 9.59 12.98 -1.27
N ILE A 263 9.44 12.29 -0.15
CA ILE A 263 9.91 10.91 0.05
C ILE A 263 8.72 9.96 -0.10
N TYR A 264 8.73 9.16 -1.17
CA TYR A 264 7.63 8.26 -1.52
C TYR A 264 7.69 6.92 -0.79
N ALA A 265 8.89 6.36 -0.62
CA ALA A 265 9.08 5.10 0.08
C ALA A 265 10.56 4.88 0.46
N VAL A 266 10.76 4.07 1.49
CA VAL A 266 12.03 3.40 1.79
C VAL A 266 11.84 1.90 1.56
N ALA A 267 12.49 1.34 0.54
CA ALA A 267 12.49 -0.08 0.28
C ALA A 267 13.58 -0.77 1.09
N LEU A 268 13.19 -1.78 1.88
CA LEU A 268 14.06 -2.57 2.74
C LEU A 268 13.99 -4.03 2.27
N ASP A 269 14.97 -4.45 1.49
CA ASP A 269 14.91 -5.67 0.69
C ASP A 269 16.17 -6.53 0.81
N ALA A 270 16.12 -7.73 0.24
CA ALA A 270 17.30 -8.50 -0.16
C ALA A 270 18.04 -7.88 -1.37
N LYS A 271 19.22 -8.41 -1.69
CA LYS A 271 19.90 -8.09 -2.96
C LYS A 271 19.17 -8.67 -4.18
N THR A 272 18.57 -9.85 -4.02
CA THR A 272 17.87 -10.61 -5.07
C THR A 272 16.64 -11.33 -4.50
N GLY A 273 15.75 -11.83 -5.35
CA GLY A 273 14.54 -12.53 -4.93
C GLY A 273 13.26 -11.73 -5.16
N VAL A 274 12.23 -12.04 -4.38
CA VAL A 274 10.95 -11.34 -4.40
C VAL A 274 10.76 -10.40 -3.21
N CYS A 275 10.32 -9.19 -3.51
CA CYS A 275 9.79 -8.21 -2.55
C CYS A 275 8.27 -8.23 -2.59
N VAL A 276 7.60 -8.22 -1.43
CA VAL A 276 6.13 -8.12 -1.36
C VAL A 276 5.75 -7.02 -0.38
N ASP A 277 5.08 -5.99 -0.88
CA ASP A 277 4.86 -4.75 -0.16
C ASP A 277 3.45 -4.64 0.37
N ASN A 278 3.35 -4.21 1.63
CA ASN A 278 2.08 -3.96 2.28
C ASN A 278 1.70 -2.48 2.17
N ILE A 279 0.65 -2.17 1.40
CA ILE A 279 0.22 -0.79 1.14
C ILE A 279 -1.25 -0.61 1.57
N PRO A 280 -1.50 -0.47 2.89
CA PRO A 280 -2.85 -0.21 3.40
C PRO A 280 -3.31 1.21 3.08
N ILE A 281 -4.49 1.30 2.47
CA ILE A 281 -5.21 2.53 2.16
C ILE A 281 -6.45 2.57 3.06
N ARG A 282 -6.28 3.06 4.29
CA ARG A 282 -7.32 3.03 5.33
C ARG A 282 -8.63 3.63 4.83
N GLY A 283 -9.73 2.91 5.04
CA GLY A 283 -11.08 3.34 4.65
C GLY A 283 -11.35 3.32 3.14
N SER A 284 -10.41 2.85 2.33
CA SER A 284 -10.59 2.80 0.88
C SER A 284 -11.51 1.67 0.44
N SER A 285 -12.27 1.94 -0.63
CA SER A 285 -13.00 0.94 -1.41
C SER A 285 -12.25 0.54 -2.69
N GLY A 286 -10.96 0.90 -2.79
CA GLY A 286 -10.13 0.71 -3.97
C GLY A 286 -10.41 1.72 -5.08
N LEU A 287 -10.87 2.93 -4.74
CA LEU A 287 -11.34 3.95 -5.70
C LEU A 287 -10.43 5.19 -5.78
N ASP A 288 -9.20 5.08 -5.29
CA ASP A 288 -8.31 6.22 -5.08
C ASP A 288 -7.22 6.38 -6.15
N PHE A 289 -6.94 5.34 -6.94
CA PHE A 289 -5.83 5.34 -7.90
C PHE A 289 -5.99 6.39 -9.01
N THR A 290 -7.21 6.69 -9.46
CA THR A 290 -7.46 7.78 -10.43
C THR A 290 -7.15 9.17 -9.90
N LYS A 291 -6.94 9.33 -8.60
CA LYS A 291 -6.54 10.59 -7.96
C LYS A 291 -5.02 10.71 -7.81
N VAL A 292 -4.26 9.65 -8.13
CA VAL A 292 -2.80 9.64 -8.08
C VAL A 292 -2.26 10.03 -9.47
N ASP A 293 -1.16 10.79 -9.49
CA ASP A 293 -0.41 11.06 -10.71
C ASP A 293 0.05 9.74 -11.35
N SER A 294 -0.53 9.41 -12.50
CA SER A 294 -0.27 8.15 -13.19
C SER A 294 1.11 8.09 -13.82
N ALA A 295 1.71 9.22 -14.19
CA ALA A 295 3.06 9.28 -14.74
C ALA A 295 4.09 8.96 -13.64
N LEU A 296 3.96 9.61 -12.48
CA LEU A 296 4.81 9.32 -11.33
C LEU A 296 4.63 7.87 -10.84
N LEU A 297 3.39 7.37 -10.80
CA LEU A 297 3.13 5.97 -10.46
C LEU A 297 3.82 5.01 -11.45
N ALA A 298 3.79 5.32 -12.75
CA ALA A 298 4.50 4.55 -13.78
C ALA A 298 6.02 4.54 -13.57
N GLU A 299 6.60 5.70 -13.22
CA GLU A 299 8.01 5.83 -12.89
C GLU A 299 8.36 4.94 -11.69
N CYS A 300 7.55 4.97 -10.62
CA CYS A 300 7.77 4.15 -9.44
C CYS A 300 7.72 2.65 -9.75
N ILE A 301 6.70 2.21 -10.50
CA ILE A 301 6.52 0.80 -10.91
C ILE A 301 7.72 0.30 -11.71
N ARG A 302 8.26 1.13 -12.60
CA ARG A 302 9.45 0.80 -13.40
C ARG A 302 10.70 0.76 -12.55
N GLU A 303 10.94 1.78 -11.72
CA GLU A 303 12.11 1.92 -10.85
C GLU A 303 12.22 0.81 -9.79
N LEU A 304 11.07 0.28 -9.38
CA LEU A 304 10.96 -0.81 -8.41
C LEU A 304 10.89 -2.21 -9.03
N ASN A 305 10.90 -2.31 -10.36
CA ASN A 305 10.76 -3.56 -11.09
C ASN A 305 9.53 -4.39 -10.68
N VAL A 306 8.38 -3.71 -10.60
CA VAL A 306 7.11 -4.35 -10.20
C VAL A 306 6.66 -5.32 -11.30
N ARG A 307 6.22 -6.51 -10.88
CA ARG A 307 5.79 -7.60 -11.75
C ARG A 307 4.39 -8.14 -11.44
N ALA A 308 3.86 -7.84 -10.26
CA ALA A 308 2.47 -8.10 -9.93
C ALA A 308 1.89 -7.06 -8.99
N VAL A 309 0.57 -6.91 -9.04
CA VAL A 309 -0.20 -6.06 -8.14
C VAL A 309 -1.37 -6.88 -7.61
N ILE A 310 -1.54 -6.92 -6.29
CA ILE A 310 -2.66 -7.50 -5.59
C ILE A 310 -3.53 -6.33 -5.09
N LEU A 311 -4.81 -6.35 -5.44
CA LEU A 311 -5.79 -5.36 -4.98
C LEU A 311 -6.79 -6.05 -4.06
N GLN A 312 -6.65 -5.87 -2.75
CA GLN A 312 -7.51 -6.46 -1.73
C GLN A 312 -8.43 -5.38 -1.13
N PHE A 313 -9.57 -5.16 -1.79
CA PHE A 313 -10.61 -4.24 -1.35
C PHE A 313 -11.96 -4.95 -1.31
N GLY A 314 -12.89 -4.39 -0.54
CA GLY A 314 -14.27 -4.88 -0.51
C GLY A 314 -14.96 -4.61 0.82
N GLY A 315 -14.20 -4.61 1.91
CA GLY A 315 -14.74 -4.46 3.26
C GLY A 315 -15.52 -3.16 3.44
N ASN A 316 -15.05 -2.06 2.83
CA ASN A 316 -15.71 -0.76 2.94
C ASN A 316 -16.86 -0.55 1.94
N VAL A 317 -16.88 -1.27 0.81
CA VAL A 317 -17.91 -1.06 -0.23
C VAL A 317 -19.12 -1.99 -0.06
N VAL A 318 -18.90 -3.22 0.39
CA VAL A 318 -19.96 -4.21 0.54
C VAL A 318 -21.09 -3.72 1.46
N PRO A 319 -20.79 -3.09 2.62
CA PRO A 319 -21.81 -2.52 3.48
C PRO A 319 -22.55 -1.32 2.89
N VAL A 320 -22.16 -0.75 1.76
CA VAL A 320 -22.87 0.38 1.12
C VAL A 320 -23.65 0.00 -0.13
N ILE A 321 -23.37 -1.15 -0.75
CA ILE A 321 -24.14 -1.68 -1.88
C ILE A 321 -25.54 -2.10 -1.37
N ARG A 322 -26.61 -1.51 -1.91
CA ARG A 322 -28.01 -1.82 -1.54
C ARG A 322 -28.87 -2.24 -2.72
N SER A 323 -28.41 -1.98 -3.94
CA SER A 323 -29.16 -2.21 -5.17
C SER A 323 -28.24 -2.61 -6.31
N GLN A 324 -28.82 -3.13 -7.39
CA GLN A 324 -28.10 -3.39 -8.64
C GLN A 324 -27.43 -2.12 -9.19
N LYS A 325 -28.06 -0.95 -9.00
CA LYS A 325 -27.51 0.35 -9.40
C LYS A 325 -26.21 0.68 -8.66
N ASP A 326 -26.16 0.42 -7.35
CA ASP A 326 -24.94 0.67 -6.55
C ASP A 326 -23.81 -0.28 -6.96
N LEU A 327 -24.16 -1.54 -7.24
CA LEU A 327 -23.21 -2.54 -7.75
C LEU A 327 -22.66 -2.13 -9.12
N ASP A 328 -23.51 -1.70 -10.05
CA ASP A 328 -23.10 -1.24 -11.37
C ASP A 328 -22.23 0.01 -11.31
N TRP A 329 -22.56 0.95 -10.42
CA TRP A 329 -21.71 2.11 -10.14
C TRP A 329 -20.33 1.69 -9.65
N TYR A 330 -20.26 0.77 -8.66
CA TYR A 330 -18.98 0.32 -8.14
C TYR A 330 -18.17 -0.41 -9.21
N ARG A 331 -18.79 -1.33 -9.95
CA ARG A 331 -18.16 -2.06 -11.06
C ARG A 331 -17.54 -1.10 -12.07
N GLN A 332 -18.30 -0.10 -12.52
CA GLN A 332 -17.83 0.88 -13.50
C GLN A 332 -16.71 1.76 -12.93
N THR A 333 -16.81 2.16 -11.66
CA THR A 333 -15.82 3.04 -11.03
C THR A 333 -14.52 2.28 -10.75
N PHE A 334 -14.60 1.05 -10.26
CA PHE A 334 -13.45 0.18 -10.01
C PHE A 334 -12.75 -0.21 -11.31
N ALA A 335 -13.50 -0.46 -12.40
CA ALA A 335 -12.91 -0.73 -13.72
C ALA A 335 -12.01 0.42 -14.22
N LYS A 336 -12.33 1.69 -13.90
CA LYS A 336 -11.47 2.84 -14.21
C LYS A 336 -10.16 2.77 -13.43
N GLN A 337 -10.18 2.30 -12.18
CA GLN A 337 -8.97 2.11 -11.39
C GLN A 337 -8.07 1.03 -12.00
N LEU A 338 -8.67 -0.09 -12.42
CA LEU A 338 -7.95 -1.17 -13.10
C LEU A 338 -7.33 -0.74 -14.43
N SER A 339 -7.98 0.19 -15.16
CA SER A 339 -7.43 0.67 -16.43
C SER A 339 -6.08 1.37 -16.28
N ILE A 340 -5.79 1.97 -15.12
CA ILE A 340 -4.48 2.56 -14.83
C ILE A 340 -3.41 1.47 -14.89
N PHE A 341 -3.60 0.38 -14.15
CA PHE A 341 -2.65 -0.73 -14.15
C PHE A 341 -2.55 -1.42 -15.53
N LYS A 342 -3.64 -1.50 -16.29
CA LYS A 342 -3.59 -2.03 -17.67
C LYS A 342 -2.70 -1.20 -18.59
N VAL A 343 -2.81 0.14 -18.53
CA VAL A 343 -1.95 1.05 -19.30
C VAL A 343 -0.48 0.91 -18.87
N LEU A 344 -0.23 0.53 -17.62
CA LEU A 344 1.11 0.26 -17.08
C LEU A 344 1.65 -1.15 -17.40
N GLY A 345 0.92 -1.93 -18.21
CA GLY A 345 1.35 -3.25 -18.70
C GLY A 345 0.90 -4.44 -17.86
N PHE A 346 0.03 -4.25 -16.86
CA PHE A 346 -0.53 -5.35 -16.07
C PHE A 346 -1.77 -5.96 -16.73
N ILE A 347 -1.88 -7.29 -16.67
CA ILE A 347 -3.06 -8.03 -17.13
C ILE A 347 -3.93 -8.34 -15.91
N SER A 348 -5.22 -8.01 -15.98
CA SER A 348 -6.17 -8.30 -14.89
C SER A 348 -6.53 -9.79 -14.86
N LEU A 349 -6.42 -10.39 -13.69
CA LEU A 349 -7.01 -11.69 -13.33
C LEU A 349 -8.53 -11.59 -13.17
#